data_AF-A0A1J4JDM4-F1
#
_entry.id   AF-A0A1J4JDM4-F1
#
_cell.length_a   1.000
_cell.length_b   1.000
_cell.length_c   1.000
_cell.angle_alpha   90.00
_cell.angle_beta   90.00
_cell.angle_gamma   90.00
#
_symmetry.space_group_name_H-M   'P 1'
#
loop_
_entity.id
_entity.type
_entity.pdbx_description
1 polymer ?
#
loop_
_entity_poly.entity_id
_entity_poly.type
_entity_poly.pdbx_seq_one_letter_code
_entity_poly.pdbx_strand_id
1 'polypeptide(L)'
;MKNIFKKRQTTPHGNVPPKPQENPLLEEFSPSHPYLAQSNKINCRKIITDSVFATDFHKLIMVIQKYPQILDLIELYEFEKSYITKVANNYHEFRQNALKIQITKGFNQVMKLESIVNKSVDIQSAFNNPPFNDMMHLFKAKKYWQEARQKDFANQLLKMEIDNIGSKSVNKNKQICIYLVSLLTSVDAIPMNFILSIKFENLITTKEAEISKSKRCTHLNQISTQFTMDAVQMIKKISDFRDKYNESTFEKQQIEINEILKENHQNFNENTKVLSIKTDSTAFFDFISHPKSCSYQLYAEYIQNPNSETFKKLVHEIIKMFSISNENIFIVFCLCSLSFTSCVAPFITVRSETDASEEILNEAFQIYTLFDPVMTLNEITSKVCESQNGEINSQKVEHVIEVIKAITPKWKEMLQFMVDFTIPEYLSEANKNVRIVINKLIQ
;
A
#
# COMPACT_ATOMS: atom_id res chain seq x y z
N MET A 1 -8.88 35.93 -46.81
CA MET A 1 -8.60 37.39 -46.68
C MET A 1 -7.20 37.54 -46.09
N LYS A 2 -6.16 37.52 -46.93
CA LYS A 2 -5.48 38.70 -47.51
C LYS A 2 -4.88 39.63 -46.44
N ASN A 3 -3.59 39.42 -46.19
CA ASN A 3 -2.51 40.40 -46.25
C ASN A 3 -2.94 41.87 -46.37
N ILE A 4 -2.57 42.67 -45.37
CA ILE A 4 -2.38 44.12 -45.49
C ILE A 4 -1.05 44.42 -44.77
N PHE A 5 0.07 44.30 -45.50
CA PHE A 5 0.94 45.42 -45.94
C PHE A 5 1.82 46.00 -44.81
N LYS A 6 3.12 46.28 -44.94
CA LYS A 6 4.08 46.31 -46.05
C LYS A 6 5.47 46.49 -45.42
N LYS A 7 6.49 45.75 -45.86
CA LYS A 7 7.89 46.19 -45.72
C LYS A 7 8.09 47.44 -46.58
N ARG A 8 8.67 48.50 -46.03
CA ARG A 8 9.27 49.59 -46.81
C ARG A 8 10.71 49.82 -46.35
N GLN A 9 11.52 50.11 -47.36
CA GLN A 9 12.97 50.15 -47.40
C GLN A 9 13.57 51.29 -46.59
N THR A 10 14.81 51.07 -46.19
CA THR A 10 15.81 52.02 -45.73
C THR A 10 16.15 53.08 -46.78
N THR A 11 16.19 54.35 -46.38
CA THR A 11 17.05 55.39 -46.96
C THR A 11 17.62 56.27 -45.83
N PRO A 12 18.79 56.88 -46.02
CA PRO A 12 19.73 57.25 -44.96
C PRO A 12 19.69 58.74 -44.59
N HIS A 13 20.26 59.02 -43.42
CA HIS A 13 20.78 60.31 -42.91
C HIS A 13 19.83 61.51 -42.80
N GLY A 14 19.66 61.97 -41.55
CA GLY A 14 19.23 63.33 -41.25
C GLY A 14 18.85 63.53 -39.79
N ASN A 15 19.84 63.89 -38.97
CA ASN A 15 19.73 64.45 -37.61
C ASN A 15 19.23 63.52 -36.49
N VAL A 16 20.20 62.90 -35.81
CA VAL A 16 20.07 62.34 -34.47
C VAL A 16 19.70 63.47 -33.49
N PRO A 17 18.52 63.46 -32.85
CA PRO A 17 18.29 64.21 -31.63
C PRO A 17 19.09 63.54 -30.50
N PRO A 18 19.53 64.29 -29.47
CA PRO A 18 20.38 63.74 -28.42
C PRO A 18 19.70 62.52 -27.79
N LYS A 19 20.48 61.45 -27.55
CA LYS A 19 20.07 60.36 -26.67
C LYS A 19 19.42 60.98 -25.42
N PRO A 20 18.20 60.56 -25.01
CA PRO A 20 17.80 60.74 -23.63
C PRO A 20 18.90 60.10 -22.79
N GLN A 21 19.50 60.88 -21.91
CA GLN A 21 20.45 60.38 -20.93
C GLN A 21 19.83 59.13 -20.28
N GLU A 22 20.58 58.03 -20.33
CA GLU A 22 20.32 56.88 -19.47
C GLU A 22 20.25 57.41 -18.04
N ASN A 23 19.05 57.41 -17.45
CA ASN A 23 18.92 57.59 -16.02
C ASN A 23 19.77 56.48 -15.36
N PRO A 24 20.69 56.82 -14.46
CA PRO A 24 21.52 55.83 -13.82
C PRO A 24 20.61 54.89 -13.02
N LEU A 25 20.70 53.60 -13.33
CA LEU A 25 20.53 52.47 -12.42
C LEU A 25 19.28 52.53 -11.51
N LEU A 26 18.28 51.70 -11.87
CA LEU A 26 17.42 51.05 -10.88
C LEU A 26 18.31 50.31 -9.86
N GLU A 27 18.76 51.00 -8.81
CA GLU A 27 19.35 50.35 -7.64
C GLU A 27 18.30 49.38 -7.08
N GLU A 28 18.69 48.11 -6.90
CA GLU A 28 17.80 47.13 -6.26
C GLU A 28 17.44 47.64 -4.86
N PHE A 29 16.15 47.84 -4.58
CA PHE A 29 15.70 48.16 -3.24
C PHE A 29 16.14 47.06 -2.26
N SER A 30 16.95 47.46 -1.27
CA SER A 30 17.47 46.61 -0.22
C SER A 30 17.43 47.34 1.14
N PRO A 31 17.45 46.62 2.27
CA PRO A 31 17.52 47.21 3.61
C PRO A 31 18.77 48.07 3.85
N SER A 32 19.81 47.93 3.01
CA SER A 32 21.06 48.70 3.06
C SER A 32 21.10 49.85 2.06
N HIS A 33 19.97 50.18 1.42
CA HIS A 33 19.90 51.26 0.44
C HIS A 33 20.27 52.62 1.08
N PRO A 34 21.16 53.44 0.45
CA PRO A 34 21.65 54.70 1.04
C PRO A 34 20.53 55.66 1.47
N TYR A 35 19.43 55.67 0.71
CA TYR A 35 18.24 56.47 0.99
C TYR A 35 17.50 56.10 2.29
N LEU A 36 17.71 54.89 2.83
CA LEU A 36 17.15 54.46 4.11
C LEU A 36 18.04 54.88 5.30
N ALA A 37 19.29 55.30 5.08
CA ALA A 37 20.22 55.66 6.15
C ALA A 37 19.75 56.85 7.01
N GLN A 38 18.87 57.69 6.46
CA GLN A 38 18.33 58.88 7.13
C GLN A 38 16.99 58.61 7.82
N SER A 39 16.53 57.36 7.86
CA SER A 39 15.23 56.97 8.44
C SER A 39 15.37 56.28 9.80
N ASN A 40 14.34 56.41 10.62
CA ASN A 40 14.24 55.72 11.91
C ASN A 40 13.70 54.31 11.69
N LYS A 41 14.51 53.29 12.00
CA LYS A 41 14.10 51.89 11.90
C LYS A 41 13.19 51.51 13.06
N ILE A 42 11.97 51.09 12.76
CA ILE A 42 10.97 50.65 13.72
C ILE A 42 10.77 49.14 13.63
N ASN A 43 10.83 48.49 14.79
CA ASN A 43 10.47 47.08 14.90
C ASN A 43 8.95 46.93 14.84
N CYS A 44 8.44 46.06 13.96
CA CYS A 44 7.01 45.82 13.81
C CYS A 44 6.29 45.42 15.11
N ARG A 45 6.99 44.84 16.09
CA ARG A 45 6.41 44.53 17.42
C ARG A 45 5.95 45.78 18.17
N LYS A 46 6.62 46.93 17.97
CA LYS A 46 6.25 48.20 18.61
C LYS A 46 4.90 48.74 18.12
N ILE A 47 4.51 48.42 16.89
CA ILE A 47 3.21 48.82 16.29
C ILE A 47 2.03 48.24 17.07
N ILE A 48 2.19 47.03 17.63
CA ILE A 48 1.13 46.34 18.36
C ILE A 48 0.95 46.93 19.75
N THR A 49 2.04 47.36 20.39
CA THR A 49 2.05 47.80 21.78
C THR A 49 1.75 49.29 21.96
N ASP A 50 1.95 50.10 20.92
CA ASP A 50 1.74 51.54 20.97
C ASP A 50 0.36 51.90 20.42
N SER A 51 -0.45 52.57 21.26
CA SER A 51 -1.80 53.02 20.91
C SER A 51 -1.86 53.96 19.70
N VAL A 52 -0.80 54.71 19.41
CA VAL A 52 -0.74 55.66 18.28
C VAL A 52 -0.46 54.92 16.97
N PHE A 53 0.49 53.98 16.99
CA PHE A 53 0.74 53.14 15.83
C PHE A 53 -0.42 52.16 15.57
N ALA A 54 -1.17 51.79 16.60
CA ALA A 54 -2.32 50.91 16.48
C ALA A 54 -3.44 51.48 15.59
N THR A 55 -3.66 52.80 15.65
CA THR A 55 -4.63 53.49 14.79
C THR A 55 -4.14 53.64 13.36
N ASP A 56 -2.85 53.91 13.17
CA ASP A 56 -2.28 54.20 11.85
C ASP A 56 -2.01 52.94 11.00
N PHE A 57 -1.88 51.77 11.64
CA PHE A 57 -1.52 50.50 10.99
C PHE A 57 -2.62 49.42 11.11
N HIS A 58 -3.90 49.81 11.10
CA HIS A 58 -5.01 48.88 11.34
C HIS A 58 -4.99 47.61 10.45
N LYS A 59 -4.77 47.76 9.13
CA LYS A 59 -4.70 46.62 8.19
C LYS A 59 -3.50 45.71 8.46
N LEU A 60 -2.35 46.27 8.80
CA LEU A 60 -1.15 45.51 9.15
C LEU A 60 -1.38 44.72 10.45
N ILE A 61 -2.06 45.31 11.44
CA ILE A 61 -2.39 44.63 12.71
C ILE A 61 -3.33 43.45 12.49
N MET A 62 -4.37 43.61 11.66
CA MET A 62 -5.27 42.50 11.31
C MET A 62 -4.50 41.34 10.65
N VAL A 63 -3.56 41.65 9.77
CA VAL A 63 -2.72 40.65 9.10
C VAL A 63 -1.77 39.97 10.09
N ILE A 64 -1.17 40.71 11.01
CA ILE A 64 -0.30 40.16 12.06
C ILE A 64 -1.08 39.27 13.03
N GLN A 65 -2.30 39.65 13.43
CA GLN A 65 -3.16 38.82 14.28
C GLN A 65 -3.46 37.47 13.63
N LYS A 66 -3.69 37.46 12.31
CA LYS A 66 -3.91 36.24 11.53
C LYS A 66 -2.64 35.41 11.32
N TYR A 67 -1.49 36.07 11.16
CA TYR A 67 -0.19 35.43 10.91
C TYR A 67 0.92 36.08 11.75
N PRO A 68 1.08 35.69 13.03
CA PRO A 68 2.03 36.32 13.94
C PRO A 68 3.48 36.27 13.44
N GLN A 69 3.85 35.22 12.70
CA GLN A 69 5.20 35.08 12.13
C GLN A 69 5.59 36.18 11.12
N ILE A 70 4.64 37.00 10.66
CA ILE A 70 4.92 38.18 9.81
C ILE A 70 5.77 39.22 10.54
N LEU A 71 5.70 39.27 11.87
CA LEU A 71 6.46 40.21 12.69
C LEU A 71 7.96 40.18 12.44
N ASP A 72 8.50 38.99 12.18
CA ASP A 72 9.94 38.79 11.96
C ASP A 72 10.34 38.98 10.47
N LEU A 73 9.35 39.18 9.58
CA LEU A 73 9.53 39.35 8.13
C LEU A 73 9.49 40.81 7.69
N ILE A 74 8.95 41.71 8.51
CA ILE A 74 8.73 43.11 8.18
C ILE A 74 9.67 44.02 8.97
N GLU A 75 10.29 44.97 8.26
CA GLU A 75 10.99 46.09 8.84
C GLU A 75 10.35 47.40 8.36
N LEU A 76 10.10 48.33 9.30
CA LEU A 76 9.56 49.66 9.00
C LEU A 76 10.64 50.72 9.08
N TYR A 77 10.57 51.67 8.16
CA TYR A 77 11.44 52.84 8.11
C TYR A 77 10.57 54.10 8.12
N GLU A 78 10.66 54.86 9.21
CA GLU A 78 9.95 56.12 9.40
C GLU A 78 10.81 57.30 8.97
N PHE A 79 10.21 58.23 8.23
CA PHE A 79 10.83 59.47 7.82
C PHE A 79 10.16 60.65 8.52
N GLU A 80 10.96 61.60 9.00
CA GLU A 80 10.42 62.82 9.58
C GLU A 80 9.65 63.64 8.54
N LYS A 81 8.50 64.21 8.94
CA LYS A 81 7.68 65.07 8.07
C LYS A 81 8.46 66.28 7.53
N SER A 82 9.37 66.82 8.35
CA SER A 82 10.29 67.91 7.99
C SER A 82 11.20 67.54 6.81
N TYR A 83 11.69 66.30 6.80
CA TYR A 83 12.55 65.75 5.76
C TYR A 83 11.77 65.48 4.48
N ILE A 84 10.60 64.85 4.59
CA ILE A 84 9.72 64.59 3.45
C ILE A 84 9.37 65.91 2.74
N THR A 85 9.07 66.97 3.48
CA THR A 85 8.70 68.27 2.88
C THR A 85 9.87 68.93 2.15
N LYS A 86 11.12 68.73 2.62
CA LYS A 86 12.33 69.28 1.98
C LYS A 86 12.74 68.54 0.71
N VAL A 87 12.41 67.26 0.60
CA VAL A 87 12.87 66.37 -0.50
C VAL A 87 11.70 65.64 -1.16
N ALA A 88 10.51 66.26 -1.15
CA ALA A 88 9.22 65.62 -1.41
C ALA A 88 9.17 64.82 -2.71
N ASN A 89 9.66 65.38 -3.81
CA ASN A 89 9.63 64.72 -5.12
C ASN A 89 10.47 63.43 -5.12
N ASN A 90 11.70 63.48 -4.57
CA ASN A 90 12.59 62.32 -4.56
C ASN A 90 12.12 61.25 -3.56
N TYR A 91 11.52 61.65 -2.43
CA TYR A 91 10.96 60.71 -1.46
C TYR A 91 9.78 59.92 -2.03
N HIS A 92 8.81 60.60 -2.64
CA HIS A 92 7.63 59.95 -3.19
C HIS A 92 7.98 59.03 -4.37
N GLU A 93 8.90 59.46 -5.24
CA GLU A 93 9.41 58.63 -6.34
C GLU A 93 10.17 57.40 -5.81
N PHE A 94 11.05 57.59 -4.82
CA PHE A 94 11.75 56.48 -4.17
C PHE A 94 10.79 55.49 -3.51
N ARG A 95 9.79 55.97 -2.77
CA ARG A 95 8.75 55.13 -2.14
C ARG A 95 7.97 54.33 -3.17
N GLN A 96 7.57 54.96 -4.28
CA GLN A 96 6.86 54.26 -5.37
C GLN A 96 7.75 53.18 -6.00
N ASN A 97 9.03 53.48 -6.24
CA ASN A 97 9.96 52.52 -6.80
C ASN A 97 10.22 51.33 -5.84
N ALA A 98 10.43 51.62 -4.55
CA ALA A 98 10.56 50.62 -3.49
C ALA A 98 9.36 49.68 -3.44
N LEU A 99 8.13 50.24 -3.43
CA LEU A 99 6.89 49.46 -3.46
C LEU A 99 6.80 48.57 -4.70
N LYS A 100 7.09 49.11 -5.90
CA LYS A 100 7.05 48.36 -7.15
C LYS A 100 8.03 47.16 -7.14
N ILE A 101 9.25 47.37 -6.65
CA ILE A 101 10.27 46.32 -6.53
C ILE A 101 9.84 45.25 -5.51
N GLN A 102 9.38 45.67 -4.33
CA GLN A 102 8.88 44.79 -3.27
C GLN A 102 7.70 43.91 -3.76
N ILE A 103 6.72 44.52 -4.43
CA ILE A 103 5.56 43.83 -4.99
C ILE A 103 6.01 42.79 -6.03
N THR A 104 6.93 43.16 -6.93
CA THR A 104 7.46 42.25 -7.95
C THR A 104 8.20 41.07 -7.33
N LYS A 105 9.04 41.32 -6.30
CA LYS A 105 9.71 40.26 -5.53
C LYS A 105 8.70 39.32 -4.87
N GLY A 106 7.66 39.85 -4.26
CA GLY A 106 6.58 39.07 -3.64
C GLY A 106 5.81 38.21 -4.64
N PHE A 107 5.41 38.74 -5.79
CA PHE A 107 4.74 37.96 -6.84
C PHE A 107 5.60 36.82 -7.36
N ASN A 108 6.88 37.08 -7.66
CA ASN A 108 7.82 36.05 -8.08
C ASN A 108 7.95 34.95 -7.00
N GLN A 109 7.90 35.33 -5.73
CA GLN A 109 7.96 34.40 -4.62
C GLN A 109 6.69 33.53 -4.50
N VAL A 110 5.51 34.12 -4.69
CA VAL A 110 4.24 33.35 -4.75
C VAL A 110 4.30 32.30 -5.85
N MET A 111 4.76 32.67 -7.05
CA MET A 111 4.88 31.75 -8.18
C MET A 111 5.85 30.59 -7.89
N LYS A 112 6.98 30.87 -7.23
CA LYS A 112 7.91 29.82 -6.79
C LYS A 112 7.25 28.86 -5.80
N LEU A 113 6.56 29.38 -4.78
CA LEU A 113 5.89 28.54 -3.79
C LEU A 113 4.73 27.74 -4.38
N GLU A 114 3.98 28.31 -5.34
CA GLU A 114 2.94 27.62 -6.10
C GLU A 114 3.51 26.40 -6.84
N SER A 115 4.63 26.57 -7.53
CA SER A 115 5.29 25.47 -8.25
C SER A 115 5.74 24.34 -7.32
N ILE A 116 6.20 24.67 -6.10
CA ILE A 116 6.62 23.69 -5.10
C ILE A 116 5.40 22.93 -4.57
N VAL A 117 4.30 23.62 -4.26
CA VAL A 117 3.06 22.99 -3.77
C VAL A 117 2.49 22.01 -4.80
N ASN A 118 2.49 22.39 -6.09
CA ASN A 118 1.91 21.59 -7.16
C ASN A 118 2.81 20.44 -7.64
N LYS A 119 4.07 20.38 -7.19
CA LYS A 119 4.96 19.27 -7.53
C LYS A 119 4.53 18.02 -6.75
N SER A 120 3.94 17.06 -7.45
CA SER A 120 3.58 15.76 -6.87
C SER A 120 4.81 14.91 -6.58
N VAL A 121 4.74 14.11 -5.53
CA VAL A 121 5.72 13.03 -5.30
C VAL A 121 5.41 11.89 -6.25
N ASP A 122 6.45 11.39 -6.93
CA ASP A 122 6.34 10.17 -7.74
C ASP A 122 6.27 8.96 -6.80
N ILE A 123 5.13 8.29 -6.80
CA ILE A 123 4.83 7.17 -5.92
C ILE A 123 4.59 5.97 -6.81
N GLN A 124 5.67 5.28 -7.14
CA GLN A 124 5.63 4.02 -7.85
C GLN A 124 5.88 2.89 -6.88
N SER A 125 5.08 1.84 -6.98
CA SER A 125 5.36 0.60 -6.26
C SER A 125 6.62 -0.02 -6.81
N ALA A 126 7.51 -0.42 -5.90
CA ALA A 126 8.67 -1.23 -6.25
C ALA A 126 8.28 -2.71 -6.53
N PHE A 127 7.04 -3.11 -6.24
CA PHE A 127 6.59 -4.50 -6.19
C PHE A 127 5.33 -4.76 -7.01
N ASN A 128 5.37 -4.39 -8.29
CA ASN A 128 4.27 -4.67 -9.23
C ASN A 128 4.18 -6.16 -9.61
N ASN A 129 5.33 -6.81 -9.81
CA ASN A 129 5.43 -8.21 -10.19
C ASN A 129 6.26 -8.97 -9.15
N PRO A 130 5.92 -10.24 -8.86
CA PRO A 130 6.73 -11.06 -7.97
C PRO A 130 8.12 -11.28 -8.56
N PRO A 131 9.16 -11.38 -7.72
CA PRO A 131 10.54 -11.55 -8.18
C PRO A 131 10.79 -12.91 -8.84
N PHE A 132 10.02 -13.93 -8.46
CA PHE A 132 10.19 -15.32 -8.90
C PHE A 132 8.81 -15.93 -9.22
N ASN A 133 8.38 -15.88 -10.48
CA ASN A 133 7.08 -16.39 -10.92
C ASN A 133 6.95 -17.91 -10.69
N ASP A 134 8.04 -18.64 -10.85
CA ASP A 134 8.19 -20.08 -10.64
C ASP A 134 7.94 -20.53 -9.20
N MET A 135 7.82 -19.59 -8.26
CA MET A 135 7.62 -19.87 -6.83
C MET A 135 6.21 -19.50 -6.35
N MET A 136 5.40 -18.82 -7.16
CA MET A 136 4.15 -18.20 -6.69
C MET A 136 3.00 -19.19 -6.47
N HIS A 137 3.13 -20.44 -6.95
CA HIS A 137 2.21 -21.52 -6.59
C HIS A 137 2.44 -22.04 -5.16
N LEU A 138 3.61 -21.78 -4.56
CA LEU A 138 3.96 -22.19 -3.20
C LEU A 138 3.36 -21.24 -2.15
N PHE A 139 2.79 -21.79 -1.08
CA PHE A 139 2.12 -21.04 -0.02
C PHE A 139 3.08 -20.10 0.70
N LYS A 140 4.26 -20.58 1.12
CA LYS A 140 5.23 -19.75 1.86
C LYS A 140 5.79 -18.60 1.04
N ALA A 141 6.13 -18.84 -0.23
CA ALA A 141 6.60 -17.80 -1.14
C ALA A 141 5.51 -16.75 -1.41
N LYS A 142 4.27 -17.20 -1.67
CA LYS A 142 3.12 -16.31 -1.87
C LYS A 142 2.81 -15.48 -0.63
N LYS A 143 2.89 -16.06 0.56
CA LYS A 143 2.70 -15.35 1.84
C LYS A 143 3.73 -14.23 2.02
N TYR A 144 5.02 -14.52 1.84
CA TYR A 144 6.07 -13.50 1.92
C TYR A 144 5.90 -12.41 0.85
N TRP A 145 5.47 -12.77 -0.36
CA TRP A 145 5.20 -11.80 -1.40
C TRP A 145 4.03 -10.87 -1.03
N GLN A 146 2.93 -11.42 -0.50
CA GLN A 146 1.79 -10.64 -0.03
C GLN A 146 2.19 -9.69 1.10
N GLU A 147 2.96 -10.18 2.09
CA GLU A 147 3.49 -9.35 3.18
C GLU A 147 4.37 -8.21 2.63
N ALA A 148 5.27 -8.49 1.67
CA ALA A 148 6.11 -7.47 1.05
C ALA A 148 5.27 -6.37 0.35
N ARG A 149 4.25 -6.78 -0.42
CA ARG A 149 3.35 -5.84 -1.11
C ARG A 149 2.53 -5.00 -0.14
N GLN A 150 2.03 -5.59 0.94
CA GLN A 150 1.29 -4.86 1.97
C GLN A 150 2.17 -3.78 2.63
N LYS A 151 3.42 -4.12 2.92
CA LYS A 151 4.40 -3.18 3.49
C LYS A 151 4.75 -2.05 2.54
N ASP A 152 4.95 -2.35 1.26
CA ASP A 152 5.20 -1.32 0.24
C ASP A 152 3.99 -0.41 0.01
N PHE A 153 2.78 -0.97 -0.03
CA PHE A 153 1.56 -0.17 -0.12
C PHE A 153 1.42 0.77 1.09
N ALA A 154 1.63 0.27 2.31
CA ALA A 154 1.63 1.11 3.51
C ALA A 154 2.71 2.21 3.44
N ASN A 155 3.90 1.89 2.90
CA ASN A 155 4.98 2.85 2.70
C ASN A 155 4.59 3.97 1.72
N GLN A 156 3.91 3.64 0.62
CA GLN A 156 3.40 4.62 -0.34
C GLN A 156 2.41 5.58 0.32
N LEU A 157 1.47 5.07 1.12
CA LEU A 157 0.52 5.91 1.87
C LEU A 157 1.24 6.85 2.85
N LEU A 158 2.29 6.38 3.52
CA LEU A 158 3.10 7.23 4.40
C LEU A 158 3.80 8.35 3.62
N LYS A 159 4.38 8.04 2.45
CA LYS A 159 5.02 9.04 1.59
C LYS A 159 4.02 10.09 1.11
N MET A 160 2.80 9.68 0.73
CA MET A 160 1.70 10.61 0.39
C MET A 160 1.38 11.55 1.55
N GLU A 161 1.24 11.01 2.76
CA GLU A 161 0.89 11.84 3.92
C GLU A 161 2.03 12.80 4.31
N ILE A 162 3.29 12.35 4.23
CA ILE A 162 4.46 13.21 4.47
C ILE A 162 4.49 14.36 3.44
N ASP A 163 4.25 14.07 2.16
CA ASP A 163 4.18 15.09 1.11
C ASP A 163 3.00 16.06 1.32
N ASN A 164 1.85 15.55 1.75
CA ASN A 164 0.68 16.36 2.06
C ASN A 164 0.97 17.34 3.20
N ILE A 165 1.64 16.89 4.27
CA ILE A 165 2.05 17.75 5.38
C ILE A 165 3.04 18.82 4.89
N GLY A 166 4.06 18.42 4.11
CA GLY A 166 5.01 19.36 3.51
C GLY A 166 4.32 20.41 2.64
N SER A 167 3.42 19.96 1.75
CA SER A 167 2.63 20.82 0.86
C SER A 167 1.75 21.80 1.63
N LYS A 168 1.09 21.37 2.70
CA LYS A 168 0.30 22.25 3.59
C LYS A 168 1.16 23.33 4.24
N SER A 169 2.38 22.98 4.69
CA SER A 169 3.28 23.97 5.30
C SER A 169 3.78 25.01 4.28
N VAL A 170 4.22 24.56 3.11
CA VAL A 170 4.64 25.46 2.02
C VAL A 170 3.46 26.32 1.55
N ASN A 171 2.25 25.77 1.47
CA ASN A 171 1.05 26.52 1.14
C ASN A 171 0.73 27.60 2.19
N LYS A 172 0.99 27.36 3.48
CA LYS A 172 0.89 28.39 4.52
C LYS A 172 1.87 29.54 4.26
N ASN A 173 3.12 29.25 3.88
CA ASN A 173 4.10 30.28 3.50
C ASN A 173 3.67 31.05 2.25
N LYS A 174 3.07 30.37 1.27
CA LYS A 174 2.47 31.00 0.09
C LYS A 174 1.36 31.99 0.47
N GLN A 175 0.44 31.59 1.35
CA GLN A 175 -0.62 32.45 1.84
C GLN A 175 -0.06 33.69 2.55
N ILE A 176 0.94 33.53 3.42
CA ILE A 176 1.62 34.67 4.08
C ILE A 176 2.19 35.63 3.02
N CYS A 177 2.87 35.10 2.01
CA CYS A 177 3.42 35.89 0.91
C CYS A 177 2.35 36.68 0.15
N ILE A 178 1.19 36.07 -0.13
CA ILE A 178 0.03 36.73 -0.75
C ILE A 178 -0.50 37.87 0.13
N TYR A 179 -0.65 37.66 1.44
CA TYR A 179 -1.09 38.73 2.35
C TYR A 179 -0.08 39.88 2.42
N LEU A 180 1.22 39.59 2.40
CA LEU A 180 2.29 40.59 2.39
C LEU A 180 2.28 41.42 1.10
N VAL A 181 2.07 40.79 -0.05
CA VAL A 181 1.87 41.50 -1.34
C VAL A 181 0.60 42.35 -1.30
N SER A 182 -0.51 41.81 -0.80
CA SER A 182 -1.76 42.55 -0.65
C SER A 182 -1.60 43.78 0.24
N LEU A 183 -0.82 43.69 1.31
CA LEU A 183 -0.50 44.80 2.19
C LEU A 183 0.26 45.91 1.44
N LEU A 184 1.29 45.56 0.67
CA LEU A 184 2.07 46.50 -0.13
C LEU A 184 1.23 47.21 -1.20
N THR A 185 0.19 46.56 -1.73
CA THR A 185 -0.72 47.14 -2.72
C THR A 185 -1.83 48.02 -2.13
N SER A 186 -2.07 47.96 -0.82
CA SER A 186 -3.15 48.70 -0.17
C SER A 186 -2.69 50.13 0.16
N VAL A 187 -3.36 51.12 -0.44
CA VAL A 187 -3.01 52.54 -0.37
C VAL A 187 -2.98 53.09 1.07
N ASP A 188 -3.88 52.58 1.91
CA ASP A 188 -4.16 52.98 3.29
C ASP A 188 -3.58 52.02 4.35
N ALA A 189 -2.84 50.98 3.94
CA ALA A 189 -2.29 50.02 4.90
C ALA A 189 -0.99 50.50 5.57
N ILE A 190 -0.27 51.42 4.93
CA ILE A 190 1.02 51.95 5.37
C ILE A 190 0.97 53.48 5.24
N PRO A 191 1.13 54.24 6.34
CA PRO A 191 1.11 55.70 6.28
C PRO A 191 2.20 56.26 5.35
N MET A 192 1.96 57.46 4.81
CA MET A 192 2.79 58.05 3.75
C MET A 192 4.22 58.36 4.18
N ASN A 193 4.49 58.52 5.48
CA ASN A 193 5.82 58.76 6.03
C ASN A 193 6.62 57.47 6.29
N PHE A 194 6.08 56.31 5.92
CA PHE A 194 6.73 55.02 6.10
C PHE A 194 7.07 54.35 4.77
N ILE A 195 8.20 53.64 4.80
CA ILE A 195 8.58 52.64 3.80
C ILE A 195 8.71 51.29 4.51
N LEU A 196 8.04 50.29 3.95
CA LEU A 196 8.03 48.94 4.49
C LEU A 196 8.97 48.05 3.67
N SER A 197 9.80 47.28 4.37
CA SER A 197 10.71 46.31 3.77
C SER A 197 10.36 44.90 4.23
N ILE A 198 9.99 44.05 3.27
CA ILE A 198 9.64 42.64 3.51
C ILE A 198 10.79 41.74 3.08
N LYS A 199 11.18 40.83 3.98
CA LYS A 199 12.18 39.78 3.73
C LYS A 199 11.51 38.54 3.14
N PHE A 200 11.11 38.62 1.86
CA PHE A 200 10.45 37.50 1.17
C PHE A 200 11.34 36.25 1.06
N GLU A 201 12.67 36.41 1.14
CA GLU A 201 13.64 35.31 1.06
C GLU A 201 13.47 34.33 2.22
N ASN A 202 13.06 34.81 3.39
CA ASN A 202 12.83 33.99 4.59
C ASN A 202 11.59 33.08 4.47
N LEU A 203 10.76 33.28 3.45
CA LEU A 203 9.59 32.42 3.15
C LEU A 203 9.91 31.32 2.13
N ILE A 204 11.11 31.31 1.54
CA ILE A 204 11.56 30.23 0.66
C ILE A 204 11.91 29.03 1.53
N THR A 205 11.04 28.03 1.57
CA THR A 205 11.34 26.73 2.17
C THR A 205 10.97 25.62 1.22
N THR A 206 11.85 24.62 1.09
CA THR A 206 11.53 23.41 0.34
C THR A 206 10.60 22.52 1.15
N LYS A 207 9.91 21.59 0.48
CA LYS A 207 9.09 20.59 1.18
C LYS A 207 9.93 19.80 2.19
N GLU A 208 11.16 19.42 1.83
CA GLU A 208 12.06 18.67 2.71
C GLU A 208 12.43 19.47 3.97
N ALA A 209 12.68 20.77 3.84
CA ALA A 209 12.98 21.65 4.96
C ALA A 209 11.79 21.84 5.91
N GLU A 210 10.56 21.81 5.40
CA GLU A 210 9.35 21.87 6.23
C GLU A 210 9.04 20.51 6.88
N ILE A 211 9.26 19.43 6.16
CA ILE A 211 9.12 18.04 6.64
C ILE A 211 10.08 17.80 7.81
N SER A 212 11.34 18.23 7.73
CA SER A 212 12.34 18.01 8.79
C SER A 212 12.05 18.74 10.10
N LYS A 213 11.31 19.86 10.05
CA LYS A 213 10.85 20.60 11.25
C LYS A 213 9.70 19.89 11.96
N SER A 214 8.95 19.05 11.27
CA SER A 214 7.77 18.37 11.79
C SER A 214 8.16 17.07 12.51
N LYS A 215 8.01 17.05 13.84
CA LYS A 215 8.18 15.82 14.65
C LYS A 215 7.35 14.64 14.11
N ARG A 216 6.13 14.93 13.64
CA ARG A 216 5.24 13.93 13.04
C ARG A 216 5.86 13.36 11.76
N CYS A 217 6.38 14.19 10.87
CA CYS A 217 7.01 13.70 9.64
C CYS A 217 8.28 12.90 9.92
N THR A 218 9.09 13.30 10.91
CA THR A 218 10.26 12.53 11.34
C THR A 218 9.87 11.12 11.80
N HIS A 219 8.80 11.01 12.60
CA HIS A 219 8.27 9.72 13.03
C HIS A 219 7.72 8.89 11.85
N LEU A 220 6.96 9.50 10.93
CA LEU A 220 6.45 8.81 9.75
C LEU A 220 7.58 8.33 8.82
N ASN A 221 8.67 9.09 8.69
CA ASN A 221 9.86 8.68 7.94
C ASN A 221 10.58 7.47 8.58
N GLN A 222 10.63 7.40 9.90
CA GLN A 222 11.17 6.22 10.60
C GLN A 222 10.34 4.97 10.31
N ILE A 223 9.01 5.08 10.39
CA ILE A 223 8.10 3.97 10.05
C ILE A 223 8.24 3.58 8.57
N SER A 224 8.31 4.55 7.67
CA SER A 224 8.51 4.34 6.23
C SER A 224 9.82 3.57 5.94
N THR A 225 10.89 3.91 6.65
CA THR A 225 12.18 3.21 6.57
C THR A 225 12.04 1.76 7.06
N GLN A 226 11.37 1.55 8.19
CA GLN A 226 11.11 0.21 8.71
C GLN A 226 10.31 -0.65 7.73
N PHE A 227 9.22 -0.11 7.14
CA PHE A 227 8.45 -0.86 6.14
C PHE A 227 9.25 -1.17 4.88
N THR A 228 10.15 -0.27 4.47
CA THR A 228 11.05 -0.53 3.34
C THR A 228 11.99 -1.69 3.67
N MET A 229 12.58 -1.72 4.87
CA MET A 229 13.45 -2.82 5.32
C MET A 229 12.69 -4.14 5.45
N ASP A 230 11.51 -4.13 6.06
CA ASP A 230 10.65 -5.31 6.20
C ASP A 230 10.30 -5.90 4.84
N ALA A 231 9.91 -5.06 3.87
CA ALA A 231 9.55 -5.51 2.53
C ALA A 231 10.74 -6.20 1.83
N VAL A 232 11.93 -5.58 1.88
CA VAL A 232 13.16 -6.17 1.33
C VAL A 232 13.50 -7.49 2.04
N GLN A 233 13.31 -7.58 3.35
CA GLN A 233 13.54 -8.80 4.11
C GLN A 233 12.59 -9.93 3.65
N MET A 234 11.32 -9.63 3.36
CA MET A 234 10.39 -10.63 2.83
C MET A 234 10.80 -11.12 1.45
N ILE A 235 11.28 -10.25 0.56
CA ILE A 235 11.82 -10.66 -0.73
C ILE A 235 13.05 -11.56 -0.55
N LYS A 236 13.93 -11.22 0.39
CA LYS A 236 15.08 -12.07 0.73
C LYS A 236 14.62 -13.45 1.19
N LYS A 237 13.60 -13.54 2.05
CA LYS A 237 13.05 -14.85 2.47
C LYS A 237 12.51 -15.68 1.29
N ILE A 238 11.95 -15.06 0.25
CA ILE A 238 11.55 -15.78 -0.97
C ILE A 238 12.78 -16.32 -1.69
N SER A 239 13.85 -15.53 -1.81
CA SER A 239 15.11 -15.98 -2.41
C SER A 239 15.73 -17.14 -1.63
N ASP A 240 15.83 -16.99 -0.31
CA ASP A 240 16.36 -18.03 0.59
C ASP A 240 15.53 -19.31 0.48
N PHE A 241 14.20 -19.18 0.40
CA PHE A 241 13.30 -20.32 0.21
C PHE A 241 13.49 -20.99 -1.15
N ARG A 242 13.61 -20.22 -2.24
CA ARG A 242 13.90 -20.73 -3.59
C ARG A 242 15.22 -21.49 -3.65
N ASP A 243 16.20 -21.08 -2.87
CA ASP A 243 17.54 -21.67 -2.87
C ASP A 243 17.70 -22.79 -1.82
N LYS A 244 16.68 -23.02 -0.99
CA LYS A 244 16.67 -24.01 0.10
C LYS A 244 17.21 -25.39 -0.30
N TYR A 245 16.87 -25.86 -1.50
CA TYR A 245 17.25 -27.20 -1.98
C TYR A 245 18.40 -27.22 -2.99
N ASN A 246 19.06 -26.09 -3.29
CA ASN A 246 20.19 -26.06 -4.23
C ASN A 246 21.33 -27.02 -3.85
N GLU A 247 21.62 -27.09 -2.55
CA GLU A 247 22.71 -27.90 -1.98
C GLU A 247 22.17 -29.02 -1.08
N SER A 248 20.87 -29.31 -1.18
CA SER A 248 20.23 -30.33 -0.35
C SER A 248 20.37 -31.70 -1.01
N THR A 249 20.99 -32.64 -0.31
CA THR A 249 21.06 -34.04 -0.72
C THR A 249 19.68 -34.69 -0.58
N PHE A 250 19.45 -35.78 -1.31
CA PHE A 250 18.22 -36.56 -1.17
C PHE A 250 17.95 -36.98 0.28
N GLU A 251 18.99 -37.40 1.01
CA GLU A 251 18.90 -37.78 2.44
C GLU A 251 18.38 -36.64 3.32
N LYS A 252 18.83 -35.40 3.09
CA LYS A 252 18.33 -34.22 3.82
C LYS A 252 16.86 -33.97 3.54
N GLN A 253 16.44 -34.10 2.28
CA GLN A 253 15.03 -33.96 1.91
C GLN A 253 14.18 -35.09 2.51
N GLN A 254 14.72 -36.31 2.61
CA GLN A 254 14.07 -37.43 3.27
C GLN A 254 13.92 -37.21 4.79
N ILE A 255 14.91 -36.62 5.45
CA ILE A 255 14.79 -36.21 6.87
C ILE A 255 13.67 -35.17 7.00
N GLU A 256 13.65 -34.17 6.14
CA GLU A 256 12.67 -33.08 6.20
C GLU A 256 11.23 -33.58 6.02
N ILE A 257 10.94 -34.44 5.04
CA ILE A 257 9.58 -34.99 4.91
C ILE A 257 9.19 -35.81 6.15
N ASN A 258 10.11 -36.56 6.75
CA ASN A 258 9.84 -37.29 7.98
C ASN A 258 9.58 -36.36 9.18
N GLU A 259 10.24 -35.20 9.24
CA GLU A 259 9.94 -34.15 10.24
C GLU A 259 8.53 -33.59 10.03
N ILE A 260 8.16 -33.27 8.79
CA ILE A 260 6.80 -32.81 8.44
C ILE A 260 5.76 -33.85 8.87
N LEU A 261 5.98 -35.13 8.59
CA LEU A 261 5.08 -36.21 8.99
C LEU A 261 5.00 -36.34 10.50
N LYS A 262 6.13 -36.20 11.19
CA LYS A 262 6.20 -36.27 12.65
C LYS A 262 5.39 -35.18 13.33
N GLU A 263 5.44 -33.96 12.82
CA GLU A 263 4.64 -32.83 13.32
C GLU A 263 3.13 -33.11 13.18
N ASN A 264 2.73 -33.83 12.13
CA ASN A 264 1.33 -34.13 11.84
C ASN A 264 0.76 -35.32 12.65
N HIS A 265 1.60 -36.13 13.31
CA HIS A 265 1.11 -37.21 14.19
C HIS A 265 0.20 -36.69 15.31
N GLN A 266 0.46 -35.50 15.84
CA GLN A 266 -0.36 -34.92 16.92
C GLN A 266 -1.82 -34.70 16.50
N ASN A 267 -2.05 -34.54 15.20
CA ASN A 267 -3.36 -34.31 14.61
C ASN A 267 -3.96 -35.57 13.97
N PHE A 268 -3.25 -36.69 14.01
CA PHE A 268 -3.68 -37.94 13.37
C PHE A 268 -4.50 -38.81 14.33
N ASN A 269 -5.66 -39.27 13.88
CA ASN A 269 -6.51 -40.17 14.64
C ASN A 269 -6.27 -41.62 14.19
N GLU A 270 -5.66 -42.41 15.08
CA GLU A 270 -5.30 -43.81 14.80
C GLU A 270 -6.49 -44.73 14.50
N ASN A 271 -7.67 -44.45 15.06
CA ASN A 271 -8.87 -45.27 14.88
C ASN A 271 -9.51 -45.03 13.52
N THR A 272 -9.61 -43.77 13.12
CA THR A 272 -10.25 -43.38 11.85
C THR A 272 -9.28 -43.35 10.68
N LYS A 273 -7.96 -43.30 10.96
CA LYS A 273 -6.86 -43.13 10.01
C LYS A 273 -6.94 -41.82 9.22
N VAL A 274 -7.43 -40.75 9.86
CA VAL A 274 -7.64 -39.43 9.24
C VAL A 274 -7.00 -38.32 10.09
N LEU A 275 -6.54 -37.26 9.43
CA LEU A 275 -6.03 -36.06 10.08
C LEU A 275 -7.18 -35.16 10.57
N SER A 276 -6.95 -34.41 11.65
CA SER A 276 -7.89 -33.41 12.16
C SER A 276 -8.15 -32.30 11.13
N ILE A 277 -9.36 -31.73 11.13
CA ILE A 277 -9.75 -30.58 10.29
C ILE A 277 -8.83 -29.36 10.45
N LYS A 278 -8.15 -29.24 11.59
CA LYS A 278 -7.23 -28.13 11.90
C LYS A 278 -5.83 -28.30 11.28
N THR A 279 -5.60 -29.39 10.56
CA THR A 279 -4.27 -29.73 10.04
C THR A 279 -3.84 -28.78 8.94
N ASP A 280 -2.65 -28.22 9.07
CA ASP A 280 -2.03 -27.36 8.06
C ASP A 280 -1.13 -28.18 7.14
N SER A 281 -1.57 -28.37 5.89
CA SER A 281 -0.81 -29.11 4.88
C SER A 281 0.20 -28.25 4.11
N THR A 282 0.33 -26.96 4.41
CA THR A 282 1.14 -26.02 3.61
C THR A 282 2.61 -26.41 3.54
N ALA A 283 3.21 -26.87 4.65
CA ALA A 283 4.61 -27.31 4.66
C ALA A 283 4.82 -28.55 3.76
N PHE A 284 3.88 -29.49 3.78
CA PHE A 284 3.90 -30.67 2.93
C PHE A 284 3.71 -30.31 1.45
N PHE A 285 2.69 -29.49 1.14
CA PHE A 285 2.45 -28.98 -0.21
C PHE A 285 3.70 -28.28 -0.75
N ASP A 286 4.26 -27.36 0.03
CA ASP A 286 5.43 -26.57 -0.36
C ASP A 286 6.63 -27.47 -0.62
N PHE A 287 6.88 -28.47 0.24
CA PHE A 287 7.95 -29.44 0.04
C PHE A 287 7.80 -30.25 -1.25
N ILE A 288 6.60 -30.77 -1.52
CA ILE A 288 6.34 -31.63 -2.68
C ILE A 288 6.36 -30.84 -4.00
N SER A 289 5.82 -29.62 -3.98
CA SER A 289 5.65 -28.79 -5.18
C SER A 289 6.80 -27.80 -5.41
N HIS A 290 7.81 -27.77 -4.55
CA HIS A 290 8.97 -26.89 -4.73
C HIS A 290 9.78 -27.27 -5.99
N PRO A 291 10.08 -26.35 -6.93
CA PRO A 291 10.78 -26.66 -8.19
C PRO A 291 12.13 -27.38 -8.05
N LYS A 292 12.78 -27.22 -6.90
CA LYS A 292 14.07 -27.84 -6.55
C LYS A 292 13.97 -29.05 -5.61
N SER A 293 12.77 -29.46 -5.23
CA SER A 293 12.54 -30.70 -4.48
C SER A 293 12.67 -31.90 -5.44
N CYS A 294 13.19 -33.03 -4.95
CA CYS A 294 13.29 -34.25 -5.76
C CYS A 294 11.91 -34.78 -6.19
N SER A 295 10.85 -34.43 -5.45
CA SER A 295 9.47 -34.85 -5.73
C SER A 295 8.72 -33.93 -6.71
N TYR A 296 9.34 -32.83 -7.15
CA TYR A 296 8.68 -31.83 -8.01
C TYR A 296 8.10 -32.43 -9.29
N GLN A 297 8.78 -33.40 -9.91
CA GLN A 297 8.29 -34.03 -11.11
C GLN A 297 6.97 -34.79 -10.90
N LEU A 298 6.77 -35.37 -9.70
CA LEU A 298 5.51 -36.03 -9.36
C LEU A 298 4.36 -35.02 -9.31
N TYR A 299 4.60 -33.86 -8.68
CA TYR A 299 3.64 -32.75 -8.65
C TYR A 299 3.35 -32.20 -10.05
N ALA A 300 4.40 -31.96 -10.85
CA ALA A 300 4.27 -31.43 -12.20
C ALA A 300 3.46 -32.38 -13.11
N GLU A 301 3.68 -33.69 -13.00
CA GLU A 301 2.89 -34.69 -13.73
C GLU A 301 1.41 -34.65 -13.34
N TYR A 302 1.10 -34.58 -12.04
CA TYR A 302 -0.28 -34.49 -11.57
C TYR A 302 -0.98 -33.23 -12.07
N ILE A 303 -0.35 -32.06 -11.96
CA ILE A 303 -0.98 -30.78 -12.36
C ILE A 303 -1.21 -30.67 -13.86
N GLN A 304 -0.44 -31.38 -14.70
CA GLN A 304 -0.67 -31.40 -16.14
C GLN A 304 -1.97 -32.10 -16.54
N ASN A 305 -2.40 -33.10 -15.76
CA ASN A 305 -3.64 -33.84 -15.99
C ASN A 305 -4.22 -34.33 -14.66
N PRO A 306 -4.86 -33.46 -13.88
CA PRO A 306 -5.28 -33.82 -12.53
C PRO A 306 -6.57 -34.66 -12.60
N ASN A 307 -6.47 -35.92 -12.19
CA ASN A 307 -7.57 -36.89 -12.13
C ASN A 307 -7.27 -37.96 -11.06
N SER A 308 -8.20 -38.91 -10.86
CA SER A 308 -8.06 -39.94 -9.82
C SER A 308 -6.87 -40.88 -10.02
N GLU A 309 -6.50 -41.19 -11.27
CA GLU A 309 -5.36 -42.05 -11.58
C GLU A 309 -4.04 -41.33 -11.32
N THR A 310 -3.90 -40.08 -11.78
CA THR A 310 -2.70 -39.27 -11.55
C THR A 310 -2.54 -38.90 -10.08
N PHE A 311 -3.63 -38.68 -9.33
CA PHE A 311 -3.60 -38.51 -7.88
C PHE A 311 -3.12 -39.78 -7.16
N LYS A 312 -3.67 -40.95 -7.49
CA LYS A 312 -3.21 -42.22 -6.94
C LYS A 312 -1.73 -42.43 -7.20
N LYS A 313 -1.27 -42.19 -8.44
CA LYS A 313 0.14 -42.29 -8.80
C LYS A 313 1.01 -41.36 -7.96
N LEU A 314 0.60 -40.10 -7.78
CA LEU A 314 1.29 -39.13 -6.94
C LEU A 314 1.49 -39.66 -5.51
N VAL A 315 0.42 -40.14 -4.86
CA VAL A 315 0.49 -40.65 -3.48
C VAL A 315 1.45 -41.86 -3.38
N HIS A 316 1.31 -42.84 -4.27
CA HIS A 316 2.13 -44.05 -4.23
C HIS A 316 3.61 -43.75 -4.51
N GLU A 317 3.91 -42.89 -5.48
CA GLU A 317 5.29 -42.54 -5.79
C GLU A 317 5.93 -41.68 -4.70
N ILE A 318 5.19 -40.82 -3.99
CA ILE A 318 5.72 -40.13 -2.80
C ILE A 318 6.10 -41.13 -1.71
N ILE A 319 5.19 -42.05 -1.37
CA ILE A 319 5.42 -43.09 -0.34
C ILE A 319 6.67 -43.91 -0.68
N LYS A 320 6.78 -44.33 -1.94
CA LYS A 320 7.89 -45.13 -2.45
C LYS A 320 9.19 -44.35 -2.52
N MET A 321 9.16 -43.12 -3.05
CA MET A 321 10.34 -42.28 -3.23
C MET A 321 11.05 -42.03 -1.91
N PHE A 322 10.30 -41.70 -0.85
CA PHE A 322 10.88 -41.37 0.46
C PHE A 322 10.96 -42.54 1.43
N SER A 323 10.64 -43.77 0.99
CA SER A 323 10.62 -44.98 1.83
C SER A 323 9.82 -44.78 3.12
N ILE A 324 8.61 -44.22 3.00
CA ILE A 324 7.77 -43.87 4.14
C ILE A 324 7.35 -45.13 4.91
N SER A 325 7.45 -45.09 6.23
CA SER A 325 7.06 -46.19 7.11
C SER A 325 5.55 -46.47 7.02
N ASN A 326 5.16 -47.72 7.27
CA ASN A 326 3.75 -48.15 7.18
C ASN A 326 2.79 -47.32 8.05
N GLU A 327 3.26 -46.85 9.21
CA GLU A 327 2.47 -46.00 10.12
C GLU A 327 2.19 -44.62 9.51
N ASN A 328 3.11 -44.11 8.69
CA ASN A 328 3.05 -42.76 8.12
C ASN A 328 2.37 -42.70 6.75
N ILE A 329 2.10 -43.84 6.12
CA ILE A 329 1.42 -43.91 4.82
C ILE A 329 0.06 -43.21 4.86
N PHE A 330 -0.72 -43.42 5.92
CA PHE A 330 -2.03 -42.80 6.10
C PHE A 330 -1.94 -41.28 6.22
N ILE A 331 -0.91 -40.78 6.91
CA ILE A 331 -0.65 -39.34 7.06
C ILE A 331 -0.28 -38.73 5.72
N VAL A 332 0.62 -39.36 4.95
CA VAL A 332 0.97 -38.91 3.59
C VAL A 332 -0.26 -38.86 2.69
N PHE A 333 -1.09 -39.89 2.72
CA PHE A 333 -2.33 -39.92 1.94
C PHE A 333 -3.28 -38.77 2.31
N CYS A 334 -3.52 -38.54 3.61
CA CYS A 334 -4.36 -37.43 4.07
C CYS A 334 -3.77 -36.07 3.68
N LEU A 335 -2.45 -35.88 3.84
CA LEU A 335 -1.77 -34.65 3.44
C LEU A 335 -1.84 -34.42 1.92
N CYS A 336 -1.73 -35.46 1.11
CA CYS A 336 -1.93 -35.36 -0.34
C CYS A 336 -3.36 -34.95 -0.69
N SER A 337 -4.36 -35.54 -0.02
CA SER A 337 -5.77 -35.17 -0.20
C SER A 337 -5.97 -33.68 0.06
N LEU A 338 -5.52 -33.20 1.23
CA LEU A 338 -5.62 -31.80 1.63
C LEU A 338 -4.87 -30.84 0.70
N SER A 339 -3.72 -31.28 0.18
CA SER A 339 -2.81 -30.44 -0.59
C SER A 339 -3.20 -30.30 -2.05
N PHE A 340 -3.74 -31.36 -2.67
CA PHE A 340 -3.75 -31.47 -4.13
C PHE A 340 -5.13 -31.67 -4.75
N THR A 341 -6.14 -32.07 -3.99
CA THR A 341 -7.48 -32.39 -4.55
C THR A 341 -8.32 -31.15 -4.83
N SER A 342 -8.02 -30.02 -4.17
CA SER A 342 -8.77 -28.77 -4.34
C SER A 342 -8.78 -28.23 -5.78
N CYS A 343 -7.75 -28.51 -6.58
CA CYS A 343 -7.68 -28.07 -7.97
C CYS A 343 -8.67 -28.80 -8.91
N VAL A 344 -9.23 -29.91 -8.46
CA VAL A 344 -10.18 -30.78 -9.19
C VAL A 344 -11.52 -30.91 -8.47
N ALA A 345 -11.70 -30.14 -7.41
CA ALA A 345 -12.96 -30.10 -6.70
C ALA A 345 -14.08 -29.58 -7.64
N PRO A 346 -15.26 -30.23 -7.66
CA PRO A 346 -16.35 -29.84 -8.52
C PRO A 346 -16.90 -28.47 -8.12
N PHE A 347 -17.36 -27.70 -9.11
CA PHE A 347 -18.12 -26.48 -8.84
C PHE A 347 -19.53 -26.85 -8.37
N ILE A 348 -19.77 -26.74 -7.07
CA ILE A 348 -21.04 -27.07 -6.42
C ILE A 348 -21.85 -25.79 -6.20
N THR A 349 -23.09 -25.79 -6.68
CA THR A 349 -24.06 -24.71 -6.44
C THR A 349 -24.97 -25.07 -5.27
N VAL A 350 -25.14 -24.15 -4.32
CA VAL A 350 -26.08 -24.30 -3.20
C VAL A 350 -27.49 -23.89 -3.65
N ARG A 351 -28.52 -24.64 -3.24
CA ARG A 351 -29.92 -24.29 -3.49
C ARG A 351 -30.28 -23.01 -2.73
N SER A 352 -30.94 -22.07 -3.40
CA SER A 352 -31.36 -20.79 -2.80
C SER A 352 -32.58 -20.93 -1.89
N GLU A 353 -33.42 -21.94 -2.13
CA GLU A 353 -34.63 -22.23 -1.36
C GLU A 353 -34.71 -23.74 -1.09
N THR A 354 -34.87 -24.11 0.17
CA THR A 354 -34.96 -25.51 0.62
C THR A 354 -36.01 -25.62 1.70
N ASP A 355 -36.97 -26.54 1.57
CA ASP A 355 -37.95 -26.86 2.62
C ASP A 355 -37.37 -27.76 3.74
N ALA A 356 -36.05 -27.96 3.74
CA ALA A 356 -35.36 -28.78 4.73
C ALA A 356 -35.34 -28.11 6.10
N SER A 357 -35.40 -28.91 7.16
CA SER A 357 -35.29 -28.41 8.54
C SER A 357 -33.90 -27.82 8.81
N GLU A 358 -33.82 -26.93 9.80
CA GLU A 358 -32.56 -26.31 10.22
C GLU A 358 -31.51 -27.36 10.64
N GLU A 359 -31.94 -28.47 11.24
CA GLU A 359 -31.07 -29.59 11.62
C GLU A 359 -30.42 -30.26 10.39
N ILE A 360 -31.22 -30.57 9.35
CA ILE A 360 -30.74 -31.15 8.10
C ILE A 360 -29.78 -30.18 7.40
N LEU A 361 -30.11 -28.88 7.39
CA LEU A 361 -29.24 -27.88 6.80
C LEU A 361 -27.89 -27.78 7.54
N ASN A 362 -27.90 -27.74 8.88
CA ASN A 362 -26.68 -27.68 9.67
C ASN A 362 -25.79 -28.92 9.46
N GLU A 363 -26.37 -30.12 9.38
CA GLU A 363 -25.63 -31.34 9.08
C GLU A 363 -25.04 -31.33 7.67
N ALA A 364 -25.83 -30.91 6.67
CA ALA A 364 -25.38 -30.79 5.30
C ALA A 364 -24.23 -29.77 5.15
N PHE A 365 -24.30 -28.63 5.86
CA PHE A 365 -23.24 -27.64 5.88
C PHE A 365 -21.95 -28.17 6.52
N GLN A 366 -22.04 -28.99 7.57
CA GLN A 366 -20.85 -29.63 8.17
C GLN A 366 -20.11 -30.49 7.15
N ILE A 367 -20.83 -31.32 6.40
CA ILE A 367 -20.25 -32.18 5.36
C ILE A 367 -19.70 -31.35 4.19
N TYR A 368 -20.42 -30.30 3.79
CA TYR A 368 -20.09 -29.45 2.65
C TYR A 368 -18.82 -28.61 2.86
N THR A 369 -18.63 -28.09 4.07
CA THR A 369 -17.52 -27.16 4.37
C THR A 369 -16.15 -27.83 4.48
N LEU A 370 -16.09 -29.16 4.63
CA LEU A 370 -14.84 -29.90 4.72
C LEU A 370 -14.02 -29.86 3.42
N PHE A 371 -14.71 -29.96 2.28
CA PHE A 371 -14.14 -29.81 0.93
C PHE A 371 -12.84 -30.60 0.65
N ASP A 372 -12.60 -31.68 1.41
CA ASP A 372 -11.51 -32.64 1.29
C ASP A 372 -12.10 -34.06 1.21
N PRO A 373 -11.76 -34.87 0.18
CA PRO A 373 -12.30 -36.21 -0.01
C PRO A 373 -12.22 -37.15 1.20
N VAL A 374 -11.09 -37.14 1.92
CA VAL A 374 -10.85 -38.05 3.04
C VAL A 374 -11.63 -37.61 4.28
N MET A 375 -11.59 -36.32 4.60
CA MET A 375 -12.34 -35.76 5.72
C MET A 375 -13.84 -35.82 5.50
N THR A 376 -14.33 -35.49 4.30
CA THR A 376 -15.75 -35.59 3.94
C THR A 376 -16.25 -37.03 4.10
N LEU A 377 -15.49 -38.03 3.62
CA LEU A 377 -15.83 -39.44 3.82
C LEU A 377 -15.88 -39.79 5.31
N ASN A 378 -14.91 -39.33 6.09
CA ASN A 378 -14.84 -39.61 7.51
C ASN A 378 -16.00 -38.99 8.30
N GLU A 379 -16.44 -37.79 7.92
CA GLU A 379 -17.60 -37.13 8.52
C GLU A 379 -18.90 -37.86 8.18
N ILE A 380 -19.05 -38.33 6.94
CA ILE A 380 -20.21 -39.19 6.60
C ILE A 380 -20.17 -40.47 7.44
N THR A 381 -19.00 -41.09 7.58
CA THR A 381 -18.83 -42.31 8.39
C THR A 381 -19.14 -42.09 9.86
N SER A 382 -18.73 -40.96 10.46
CA SER A 382 -19.03 -40.65 11.87
C SER A 382 -20.54 -40.61 12.11
N LYS A 383 -21.29 -39.92 11.24
CA LYS A 383 -22.76 -39.83 11.31
C LYS A 383 -23.46 -41.18 11.12
N VAL A 384 -22.91 -42.05 10.27
CA VAL A 384 -23.48 -43.38 9.99
C VAL A 384 -23.22 -44.36 11.13
N CYS A 385 -22.04 -44.30 11.75
CA CYS A 385 -21.60 -45.26 12.79
C CYS A 385 -22.01 -44.90 14.23
N GLU A 386 -22.71 -43.79 14.46
CA GLU A 386 -23.16 -43.35 15.80
C GLU A 386 -24.21 -44.27 16.48
N SER A 387 -24.75 -45.30 15.81
CA SER A 387 -25.66 -46.28 16.43
C SER A 387 -24.97 -47.59 16.80
N GLN A 388 -25.14 -47.98 18.06
CA GLN A 388 -24.65 -49.19 18.72
C GLN A 388 -24.57 -50.43 17.80
N ASN A 389 -23.34 -50.95 17.66
CA ASN A 389 -22.88 -52.23 17.08
C ASN A 389 -21.92 -52.14 15.87
N GLY A 390 -21.62 -50.96 15.34
CA GLY A 390 -20.56 -50.81 14.32
C GLY A 390 -20.87 -51.46 12.97
N GLU A 391 -22.09 -51.99 12.78
CA GLU A 391 -22.59 -52.44 11.49
C GLU A 391 -23.10 -51.24 10.69
N ILE A 392 -22.56 -51.07 9.48
CA ILE A 392 -22.96 -50.01 8.56
C ILE A 392 -24.35 -50.32 8.02
N ASN A 393 -25.34 -49.56 8.46
CA ASN A 393 -26.69 -49.63 7.92
C ASN A 393 -26.78 -48.78 6.64
N SER A 394 -27.04 -49.41 5.48
CA SER A 394 -27.22 -48.74 4.19
C SER A 394 -28.29 -47.64 4.23
N GLN A 395 -29.34 -47.80 5.06
CA GLN A 395 -30.41 -46.82 5.22
C GLN A 395 -29.91 -45.51 5.86
N LYS A 396 -28.85 -45.56 6.68
CA LYS A 396 -28.24 -44.36 7.27
C LYS A 396 -27.37 -43.62 6.27
N VAL A 397 -26.65 -44.35 5.42
CA VAL A 397 -25.90 -43.74 4.31
C VAL A 397 -26.87 -43.03 3.36
N GLU A 398 -28.00 -43.66 3.05
CA GLU A 398 -29.08 -43.04 2.26
C GLU A 398 -29.61 -41.77 2.93
N HIS A 399 -29.83 -41.77 4.25
CA HIS A 399 -30.23 -40.57 4.98
C HIS A 399 -29.22 -39.42 4.85
N VAL A 400 -27.93 -39.68 5.03
CA VAL A 400 -26.88 -38.65 4.86
C VAL A 400 -26.82 -38.15 3.42
N ILE A 401 -27.11 -38.99 2.43
CA ILE A 401 -27.22 -38.56 1.03
C ILE A 401 -28.44 -37.66 0.81
N GLU A 402 -29.59 -37.95 1.43
CA GLU A 402 -30.75 -37.04 1.40
C GLU A 402 -30.43 -35.68 2.04
N VAL A 403 -29.65 -35.68 3.12
CA VAL A 403 -29.13 -34.46 3.75
C VAL A 403 -28.27 -33.65 2.76
N ILE A 404 -27.36 -34.29 2.01
CA ILE A 404 -26.55 -33.61 0.98
C ILE A 404 -27.40 -33.12 -0.20
N LYS A 405 -28.39 -33.91 -0.64
CA LYS A 405 -29.34 -33.55 -1.71
C LYS A 405 -30.13 -32.29 -1.39
N ALA A 406 -30.43 -32.07 -0.10
CA ALA A 406 -31.16 -30.91 0.36
C ALA A 406 -30.43 -29.59 0.05
N ILE A 407 -29.09 -29.57 0.06
CA ILE A 407 -28.31 -28.34 -0.14
C ILE A 407 -27.81 -28.14 -1.58
N THR A 408 -27.67 -29.21 -2.37
CA THR A 408 -27.15 -29.07 -3.74
C THR A 408 -27.78 -30.07 -4.73
N PRO A 409 -28.16 -29.61 -5.95
CA PRO A 409 -28.56 -30.52 -7.02
C PRO A 409 -27.36 -31.35 -7.55
N LYS A 410 -26.12 -30.92 -7.28
CA LYS A 410 -24.88 -31.56 -7.75
C LYS A 410 -24.28 -32.55 -6.75
N TRP A 411 -25.11 -33.09 -5.86
CA TRP A 411 -24.68 -34.03 -4.81
C TRP A 411 -23.91 -35.23 -5.37
N LYS A 412 -24.29 -35.74 -6.56
CA LYS A 412 -23.56 -36.83 -7.23
C LYS A 412 -22.12 -36.45 -7.58
N GLU A 413 -21.90 -35.25 -8.14
CA GLU A 413 -20.55 -34.76 -8.48
C GLU A 413 -19.67 -34.66 -7.23
N MET A 414 -20.23 -34.17 -6.11
CA MET A 414 -19.54 -34.08 -4.82
C MET A 414 -19.13 -35.45 -4.27
N LEU A 415 -20.08 -36.41 -4.25
CA LEU A 415 -19.80 -37.76 -3.77
C LEU A 415 -18.87 -38.53 -4.71
N GLN A 416 -18.99 -38.33 -6.02
CA GLN A 416 -18.08 -38.91 -7.01
C GLN A 416 -16.65 -38.40 -6.78
N PHE A 417 -16.47 -37.09 -6.60
CA PHE A 417 -15.17 -36.50 -6.26
C PHE A 417 -14.58 -37.13 -4.99
N MET A 418 -15.38 -37.28 -3.93
CA MET A 418 -14.95 -37.95 -2.71
C MET A 418 -14.52 -39.41 -2.94
N VAL A 419 -15.28 -40.18 -3.73
CA VAL A 419 -14.96 -41.57 -4.06
C VAL A 419 -13.70 -41.67 -4.93
N ASP A 420 -13.55 -40.79 -5.92
CA ASP A 420 -12.47 -40.79 -6.90
C ASP A 420 -11.11 -40.47 -6.28
N PHE A 421 -11.08 -39.54 -5.33
CA PHE A 421 -9.87 -39.06 -4.67
C PHE A 421 -9.63 -39.70 -3.29
N THR A 422 -10.32 -40.81 -2.99
CA THR A 422 -10.01 -41.68 -1.85
C THR A 422 -9.42 -43.01 -2.31
N ILE A 423 -8.36 -43.46 -1.61
CA ILE A 423 -7.61 -44.67 -1.94
C ILE A 423 -7.99 -45.79 -0.95
N PRO A 424 -8.73 -46.85 -1.37
CA PRO A 424 -9.25 -47.88 -0.46
C PRO A 424 -8.19 -48.55 0.42
N GLU A 425 -6.96 -48.69 -0.06
CA GLU A 425 -5.85 -49.28 0.66
C GLU A 425 -5.46 -48.46 1.90
N TYR A 426 -5.70 -47.14 1.86
CA TYR A 426 -5.28 -46.17 2.89
C TYR A 426 -6.45 -45.61 3.71
N LEU A 427 -7.60 -46.30 3.70
CA LEU A 427 -8.76 -45.96 4.54
C LEU A 427 -8.88 -46.91 5.73
N SER A 428 -9.53 -46.45 6.80
CA SER A 428 -10.04 -47.34 7.85
C SER A 428 -11.17 -48.23 7.31
N GLU A 429 -11.41 -49.37 7.95
CA GLU A 429 -12.43 -50.34 7.51
C GLU A 429 -13.83 -49.72 7.43
N ALA A 430 -14.19 -48.88 8.40
CA ALA A 430 -15.46 -48.16 8.40
C ALA A 430 -15.57 -47.23 7.16
N ASN A 431 -14.54 -46.44 6.88
CA ASN A 431 -14.50 -45.55 5.72
C ASN A 431 -14.55 -46.33 4.39
N LYS A 432 -13.90 -47.49 4.28
CA LYS A 432 -13.98 -48.35 3.08
C LYS A 432 -15.40 -48.80 2.81
N ASN A 433 -16.09 -49.28 3.84
CA ASN A 433 -17.43 -49.82 3.72
C ASN A 433 -18.46 -48.72 3.37
N VAL A 434 -18.38 -47.55 4.01
CA VAL A 434 -19.21 -46.38 3.63
C VAL A 434 -18.94 -45.94 2.19
N ARG A 435 -17.67 -45.88 1.78
CA ARG A 435 -17.29 -45.56 0.39
C ARG A 435 -17.89 -46.54 -0.62
N ILE A 436 -17.92 -47.84 -0.32
CA ILE A 436 -18.54 -48.86 -1.20
C ILE A 436 -20.04 -48.61 -1.35
N VAL A 437 -20.75 -48.29 -0.26
CA VAL A 437 -22.19 -48.00 -0.30
C VAL A 437 -22.44 -46.74 -1.13
N ILE A 438 -21.69 -45.66 -0.89
CA ILE A 438 -21.82 -44.41 -1.66
C ILE A 438 -21.55 -44.65 -3.14
N ASN A 439 -20.51 -45.40 -3.49
CA ASN A 439 -20.19 -45.72 -4.88
C ASN A 439 -21.32 -46.49 -5.59
N LYS A 440 -22.08 -47.33 -4.87
CA LYS A 440 -23.27 -48.01 -5.43
C LYS A 440 -24.46 -47.08 -5.62
N LEU A 441 -24.59 -46.03 -4.80
CA LEU A 441 -25.71 -45.09 -4.83
C LEU A 441 -25.53 -43.95 -5.84
N ILE A 442 -24.29 -43.65 -6.25
CA ILE A 442 -23.99 -42.63 -7.26
C ILE A 442 -24.08 -43.17 -8.69
N GLN A 443 -23.73 -44.45 -8.90
CA GLN A 443 -23.98 -45.23 -10.13
C GLN A 443 -25.48 -45.31 -10.43
#